data_AF-A0A7C8EZL0-F1
#
_entry.id   AF-A0A7C8EZL0-F1
#
_cell.length_a   1.000
_cell.length_b   1.000
_cell.length_c   1.000
_cell.angle_alpha   90.00
_cell.angle_beta   90.00
_cell.angle_gamma   90.00
#
_symmetry.space_group_name_H-M   'P 1'
#
loop_
_entity.id
_entity.type
_entity.pdbx_description
1 polymer ?
#
loop_
_entity_poly.entity_id
_entity_poly.type
_entity_poly.pdbx_seq_one_letter_code
_entity_poly.pdbx_strand_id
1 'polypeptide(L)' 'MGLTGIQIFKLLPKTNCGECGVPTCL' A
#
# COMPACT_ATOMS: atom_id res chain seq x y z
N MET A 1 15.67 -5.53 10.98
CA MET A 1 15.27 -4.33 10.21
C MET A 1 13.88 -4.59 9.66
N GLY A 2 12.94 -3.64 9.78
CA GLY A 2 11.58 -3.80 9.25
C GLY A 2 11.53 -3.61 7.73
N LEU A 3 10.38 -3.93 7.13
CA LEU A 3 10.12 -3.61 5.71
C LEU A 3 10.07 -2.10 5.50
N THR A 4 10.60 -1.63 4.38
CA THR A 4 10.43 -0.23 3.95
C THR A 4 9.04 -0.02 3.35
N GLY A 5 8.57 1.23 3.33
CA GLY A 5 7.29 1.56 2.68
C GLY A 5 7.20 1.08 1.22
N ILE A 6 8.32 1.12 0.49
CA ILE A 6 8.40 0.61 -0.89
C ILE A 6 8.31 -0.92 -0.96
N GLN A 7 8.87 -1.63 0.00
CA GLN A 7 8.72 -3.09 0.07
C GLN A 7 7.28 -3.48 0.38
N ILE A 8 6.61 -2.75 1.27
CA ILE A 8 5.18 -2.95 1.59
C ILE A 8 4.33 -2.65 0.36
N PHE A 9 4.57 -1.54 -0.33
CA PHE A 9 3.84 -1.14 -1.53
C PHE A 9 3.86 -2.21 -2.64
N LYS A 10 4.95 -2.97 -2.77
CA LYS A 10 5.02 -4.08 -3.74
C LYS A 10 4.08 -5.24 -3.42
N LEU A 11 3.73 -5.43 -2.15
CA LEU A 11 2.85 -6.51 -1.67
C LEU A 11 1.37 -6.11 -1.70
N LEU A 12 1.07 -4.82 -1.77
CA LEU A 12 -0.30 -4.32 -1.83
C LEU A 12 -0.94 -4.63 -3.20
N PRO A 13 -2.27 -4.77 -3.26
CA PRO A 13 -3.00 -5.14 -4.48
C PRO A 13 -3.02 -4.05 -5.57
N LYS A 14 -2.60 -2.81 -5.24
CA LYS A 14 -2.51 -1.65 -6.16
C LYS A 14 -3.83 -1.29 -6.85
N THR A 15 -4.95 -1.64 -6.23
CA THR A 15 -6.30 -1.32 -6.73
C THR A 15 -6.69 0.13 -6.50
N ASN A 16 -6.03 0.82 -5.56
CA ASN A 16 -6.39 2.18 -5.13
C ASN A 16 -7.89 2.33 -4.84
N CYS A 17 -8.48 1.33 -4.20
CA CYS A 17 -9.93 1.22 -4.02
C CYS A 17 -10.51 2.20 -2.99
N GLY A 18 -9.70 2.78 -2.11
CA GLY A 18 -10.18 3.70 -1.07
C GLY A 18 -10.90 3.04 0.11
N GLU A 19 -11.15 1.73 0.06
CA GLU A 19 -11.92 0.99 1.08
C GLU A 19 -11.24 0.95 2.45
N CYS A 20 -9.91 1.09 2.46
CA CYS A 20 -9.10 1.19 3.67
C CYS A 20 -9.06 2.61 4.28
N GLY A 21 -9.81 3.57 3.74
CA GLY A 21 -9.89 4.94 4.27
C GLY A 21 -8.73 5.86 3.86
N VAL A 22 -7.85 5.41 2.96
CA VAL A 22 -6.80 6.22 2.33
C VAL A 22 -7.01 6.27 0.81
N PRO A 23 -6.67 7.37 0.12
CA PRO A 23 -7.02 7.54 -1.29
C PRO A 23 -6.26 6.59 -2.24
N THR A 24 -5.07 6.13 -1.85
CA THR A 24 -4.18 5.33 -2.69
C THR A 24 -3.47 4.26 -1.86
N CYS A 25 -2.96 3.23 -2.53
CA CYS A 25 -2.14 2.19 -1.90
C CYS A 25 -0.73 2.66 -1.53
N LEU A 26 -0.28 3.80 -2.07
CA LEU A 26 0.95 4.50 -1.67
C LEU A 26 0.57 5.67 -0.78
#